data_AF-A0A354F1B4-F1
#
_entry.id   AF-A0A354F1B4-F1
#
_cell.length_a   1.000
_cell.length_b   1.000
_cell.length_c   1.000
_cell.angle_alpha   90.00
_cell.angle_beta   90.00
_cell.angle_gamma   90.00
#
_symmetry.space_group_name_H-M   'P 1'
#
loop_
_entity.id
_entity.type
_entity.pdbx_description
1 polymer ?
#
loop_
_entity_poly.entity_id
_entity_poly.type
_entity_poly.pdbx_seq_one_letter_code
_entity_poly.pdbx_strand_id
1 'polypeptide(L)'
;MAVGFDGVILTSQDGVNWTQQSSGTVRNLNRVVWVNNGNQFVAVGSFGTILTSPNGIDWTPQVSGTTLTLSGVAGPEPRTDPSRTTKREK
;
A
#
# COMPACT_ATOMS: atom_id res chain seq x y z
N MET A 1 -7.21 -1.77 -5.40
CA MET A 1 -7.00 -0.45 -4.76
C MET A 1 -6.18 0.42 -5.70
N ALA A 2 -6.49 1.71 -5.77
CA ALA A 2 -5.76 2.70 -6.55
C ALA A 2 -5.59 4.00 -5.75
N VAL A 3 -4.56 4.77 -6.06
CA VAL A 3 -4.29 6.09 -5.46
C VAL A 3 -3.92 7.11 -6.53
N GLY A 4 -4.06 8.40 -6.26
CA GLY A 4 -3.75 9.43 -7.25
C GLY A 4 -3.65 10.86 -6.70
N PHE A 5 -3.93 11.82 -7.59
CA PHE A 5 -3.87 13.25 -7.28
C PHE A 5 -4.90 13.66 -6.22
N ASP A 6 -4.64 14.78 -5.56
CA ASP A 6 -5.49 15.36 -4.52
C ASP A 6 -5.85 14.39 -3.37
N GLY A 7 -4.95 13.43 -3.10
CA GLY A 7 -5.12 12.45 -2.04
C GLY A 7 -6.19 11.39 -2.32
N VAL A 8 -6.60 11.21 -3.59
CA VAL A 8 -7.60 10.20 -3.96
C VAL A 8 -7.12 8.80 -3.59
N ILE A 9 -7.99 8.05 -2.92
CA ILE A 9 -7.87 6.60 -2.69
C ILE A 9 -9.17 5.95 -3.15
N LEU A 10 -9.06 4.90 -3.97
CA LEU A 10 -10.19 4.11 -4.44
C LEU A 10 -10.00 2.64 -4.04
N THR A 11 -11.05 2.03 -3.49
CA THR A 11 -11.12 0.59 -3.23
C THR A 11 -12.13 -0.07 -4.15
N SER A 12 -11.87 -1.34 -4.46
CA SER A 12 -12.76 -2.18 -5.27
C SER A 12 -12.52 -3.63 -4.90
N GLN A 13 -13.60 -4.40 -4.79
CA GLN A 13 -13.55 -5.84 -4.55
C GLN A 13 -13.53 -6.65 -5.85
N ASP A 14 -14.05 -6.08 -6.94
CA ASP A 14 -14.23 -6.75 -8.23
C ASP A 14 -13.34 -6.18 -9.35
N GLY A 15 -12.63 -5.08 -9.08
CA GLY A 15 -11.82 -4.35 -10.07
C GLY A 15 -12.61 -3.51 -11.06
N VAL A 16 -13.94 -3.47 -10.95
CA VAL A 16 -14.86 -2.80 -11.90
C VAL A 16 -15.59 -1.65 -11.22
N ASN A 17 -16.17 -1.90 -10.06
CA ASN A 17 -16.87 -0.89 -9.26
C ASN A 17 -15.92 -0.34 -8.20
N TRP A 18 -15.77 0.98 -8.17
CA TRP A 18 -14.81 1.65 -7.30
C TRP A 18 -15.49 2.60 -6.34
N THR A 19 -15.10 2.54 -5.07
CA THR A 19 -15.58 3.43 -4.01
C THR A 19 -14.46 4.31 -3.53
N GLN A 20 -14.69 5.63 -3.50
CA GLN A 20 -13.72 6.58 -2.97
C GLN A 20 -13.64 6.50 -1.44
N GLN A 21 -12.42 6.49 -0.92
CA GLN A 21 -12.12 6.49 0.51
C GLN A 21 -11.46 7.81 0.91
N SER A 22 -11.71 8.24 2.14
CA SER A 22 -11.02 9.39 2.71
C SER A 22 -9.58 9.00 3.06
N SER A 23 -8.61 9.76 2.57
CA SER A 23 -7.18 9.57 2.89
C SER A 23 -6.71 10.46 4.03
N GLY A 24 -7.50 11.46 4.42
CA GLY A 24 -7.11 12.48 5.39
C GLY A 24 -6.06 13.48 4.87
N THR A 25 -5.75 13.49 3.57
CA THR A 25 -4.78 14.41 2.97
C THR A 25 -5.23 14.87 1.60
N VAL A 26 -4.73 16.03 1.17
CA VAL A 26 -4.88 16.55 -0.21
C VAL A 26 -3.59 16.37 -1.02
N ARG A 27 -2.55 15.75 -0.44
CA ARG A 27 -1.28 15.52 -1.13
C ARG A 27 -1.42 14.36 -2.12
N ASN A 28 -0.82 14.53 -3.30
CA ASN A 28 -0.77 13.48 -4.32
C ASN A 28 -0.15 12.20 -3.76
N LEU A 29 -0.82 11.09 -3.97
CA LEU A 29 -0.34 9.75 -3.63
C LEU A 29 0.14 9.07 -4.91
N ASN A 30 1.39 8.62 -4.90
CA ASN A 30 2.08 8.11 -6.09
C ASN A 30 2.11 6.58 -6.15
N ARG A 31 2.03 5.91 -5.00
CA ARG A 31 2.11 4.45 -4.93
C ARG A 31 1.38 3.91 -3.71
N VAL A 32 0.81 2.71 -3.84
CA VAL A 32 0.22 1.95 -2.73
C VAL A 32 0.58 0.48 -2.88
N VAL A 33 0.90 -0.18 -1.76
CA VAL A 33 1.17 -1.62 -1.70
C VAL A 33 0.52 -2.23 -0.47
N TRP A 34 0.19 -3.52 -0.56
CA TRP A 34 -0.11 -4.35 0.61
C TRP A 34 1.20 -4.96 1.14
N VAL A 35 1.46 -4.80 2.44
CA VAL A 35 2.66 -5.32 3.11
C VAL A 35 2.26 -6.51 3.97
N ASN A 36 2.53 -7.73 3.49
CA ASN A 36 2.10 -8.97 4.14
C ASN A 36 2.54 -9.09 5.62
N ASN A 37 3.82 -8.87 5.91
CA ASN A 37 4.35 -9.00 7.28
C ASN A 37 3.84 -7.90 8.24
N GLY A 38 3.34 -6.79 7.70
CA GLY A 38 2.72 -5.71 8.46
C GLY A 38 1.19 -5.78 8.48
N ASN A 39 0.60 -6.71 7.72
CA ASN A 39 -0.85 -6.87 7.51
C ASN A 39 -1.58 -5.53 7.28
N GLN A 40 -0.99 -4.67 6.43
CA GLN A 40 -1.51 -3.33 6.17
C GLN A 40 -1.14 -2.83 4.77
N PHE A 41 -1.98 -1.93 4.25
CA PHE A 41 -1.66 -1.08 3.12
C PHE A 41 -0.69 0.02 3.54
N VAL A 42 0.20 0.38 2.62
CA VAL A 42 1.09 1.54 2.74
C VAL A 42 0.98 2.35 1.47
N ALA A 43 0.56 3.61 1.57
CA ALA A 43 0.54 4.58 0.49
C ALA A 43 1.59 5.66 0.72
N VAL A 44 2.27 6.07 -0.36
CA VAL A 44 3.32 7.10 -0.31
C VAL A 44 3.10 8.17 -1.37
N GLY A 45 3.57 9.39 -1.12
CA GLY A 45 3.27 10.51 -2.00
C GLY A 45 4.15 11.74 -1.84
N SER A 46 3.62 12.87 -2.31
CA SER A 46 4.27 14.18 -2.29
C SER A 46 4.49 14.68 -0.85
N PHE A 47 5.45 15.59 -0.68
CA PHE A 47 5.78 16.17 0.64
C PHE A 47 6.11 15.13 1.72
N GLY A 48 6.72 14.01 1.35
CA GLY A 48 7.04 12.92 2.27
C GLY A 48 5.82 12.22 2.87
N THR A 49 4.65 12.30 2.22
CA THR A 49 3.41 11.68 2.74
C THR A 49 3.58 10.17 2.81
N ILE A 50 3.29 9.59 3.98
CA ILE A 50 3.09 8.15 4.19
C ILE A 50 1.75 7.98 4.90
N LEU A 51 0.89 7.12 4.37
CA LEU A 51 -0.34 6.69 5.01
C LEU A 51 -0.33 5.17 5.15
N THR A 52 -0.84 4.65 6.27
CA THR A 52 -1.03 3.22 6.47
C THR A 52 -2.48 2.89 6.77
N SER A 53 -2.94 1.70 6.37
CA SER A 53 -4.31 1.26 6.65
C SER A 53 -4.39 -0.26 6.79
N PRO A 54 -5.03 -0.81 7.83
CA PRO A 54 -5.20 -2.25 7.97
C PRO A 54 -6.27 -2.83 7.02
N ASN A 55 -7.21 -2.01 6.54
CA ASN A 55 -8.40 -2.45 5.81
C ASN A 55 -8.64 -1.70 4.49
N GLY A 56 -7.82 -0.69 4.20
CA GLY A 56 -7.95 0.14 3.00
C GLY A 56 -9.01 1.23 3.07
N ILE A 57 -9.66 1.39 4.23
CA ILE A 57 -10.73 2.35 4.49
C ILE A 57 -10.23 3.39 5.51
N ASP A 58 -9.68 2.93 6.63
CA ASP A 58 -9.19 3.79 7.70
C ASP A 58 -7.70 4.06 7.51
N TRP A 59 -7.35 5.30 7.15
CA TRP A 59 -5.97 5.69 6.84
C TRP A 59 -5.36 6.55 7.94
N THR A 60 -4.16 6.17 8.38
CA THR A 60 -3.40 6.86 9.43
C THR A 60 -2.10 7.44 8.86
N PRO A 61 -1.81 8.74 9.06
CA PRO A 61 -0.57 9.34 8.62
C PRO A 61 0.63 8.85 9.45
N GLN A 62 1.78 8.70 8.78
CA GLN A 62 3.04 8.32 9.41
C GLN A 62 4.12 9.37 9.14
N VAL A 63 5.07 9.50 10.07
CA VAL A 63 6.23 10.40 9.92
C VAL A 63 7.27 9.72 9.02
N SER A 64 7.62 10.37 7.92
CA SER A 64 8.64 9.89 6.98
C SER A 64 10.06 10.41 7.27
N GLY A 65 10.18 11.48 8.05
CA GLY A 65 11.46 12.16 8.31
C GLY A 65 11.99 12.98 7.11
N THR A 66 11.21 13.15 6.05
CA THR A 66 11.60 13.95 4.87
C THR A 66 10.39 14.70 4.31
N THR A 67 10.63 15.77 3.57
CA THR A 67 9.61 16.46 2.77
C THR A 67 9.74 16.16 1.28
N LEU A 68 10.69 15.31 0.89
CA LEU A 68 10.87 14.90 -0.51
C LEU A 68 9.71 14.01 -0.96
N THR A 69 9.38 14.07 -2.25
CA THR A 69 8.38 13.20 -2.84
C THR A 69 8.82 11.74 -2.79
N LEU A 70 7.96 10.88 -2.26
CA LEU A 70 8.13 9.44 -2.26
C LEU A 70 7.39 8.88 -3.48
N SER A 71 8.14 8.28 -4.41
CA SER A 71 7.59 7.75 -5.67
C SER A 71 7.45 6.22 -5.67
N GLY A 72 7.98 5.55 -4.65
CA GLY A 72 8.03 4.10 -4.56
C GLY A 72 7.94 3.60 -3.13
N VAL A 73 7.33 2.43 -2.98
CA VAL A 73 7.30 1.64 -1.75
C VAL A 73 7.39 0.18 -2.15
N ALA A 74 8.12 -0.62 -1.36
CA ALA A 74 8.26 -2.06 -1.53
C ALA A 74 7.97 -2.74 -0.20
N GLY A 75 7.19 -3.81 -0.24
CA GLY A 75 7.06 -4.74 0.87
C GLY A 75 8.20 -5.76 0.84
N PRO A 76 8.44 -6.49 1.95
CA PRO A 76 9.30 -7.66 1.90
C PRO A 76 8.68 -8.67 0.93
N GLU A 77 9.49 -9.23 0.04
CA GLU A 77 9.05 -10.33 -0.82
C GLU A 77 8.63 -11.54 0.04
N PRO A 78 7.66 -12.35 -0.41
CA PRO A 78 7.48 -13.68 0.15
C PRO A 78 8.82 -14.40 0.03
N ARG A 79 9.39 -14.86 1.15
CA ARG A 79 10.59 -15.71 1.09
C ARG A 79 10.24 -16.95 0.25
N THR A 80 10.68 -17.02 -0.99
CA THR A 80 10.69 -18.27 -1.73
C THR A 80 11.76 -19.14 -1.09
N ASP A 81 11.35 -20.07 -0.23
CA ASP A 81 12.26 -21.09 0.27
C ASP A 81 12.48 -22.15 -0.82
N PRO A 82 13.69 -22.26 -1.41
CA PRO A 82 13.99 -23.28 -2.41
C PRO A 82 13.96 -24.71 -1.84
N SER A 83 13.88 -24.91 -0.52
CA SER A 83 13.87 -26.23 0.12
C SER A 83 12.54 -27.00 -0.03
N ARG A 84 11.45 -26.36 -0.48
CA ARG A 84 10.13 -27.00 -0.60
C ARG A 84 9.88 -27.72 -1.93
N THR A 85 10.93 -28.29 -2.53
CA THR A 85 10.81 -29.15 -3.72
C THR A 85 11.52 -30.49 -3.46
N THR A 86 10.82 -31.40 -2.80
CA THR A 86 10.95 -32.88 -2.74
C THR A 86 10.33 -33.32 -1.41
N LYS A 87 9.31 -34.17 -1.34
CA LYS A 87 9.20 -35.50 -1.96
C LYS A 87 7.78 -35.78 -2.43
N ARG A 88 7.68 -36.36 -3.63
CA ARG A 88 6.54 -37.17 -4.06
C ARG A 88 6.50 -38.48 -3.25
N GLU A 89 5.30 -39.00 -3.14
CA GLU A 89 4.87 -40.25 -2.53
C GLU A 89 5.80 -41.45 -2.76
N LYS A 90 5.91 -42.29 -1.71
CA LYS A 90 5.83 -43.74 -1.83
C LYS A 90 4.84 -44.24 -0.78
#